data_AF-A0A2D4HXZ7-F1
#
_entry.id   AF-A0A2D4HXZ7-F1
#
_cell.length_a   1.000
_cell.length_b   1.000
_cell.length_c   1.000
_cell.angle_alpha   90.00
_cell.angle_beta   90.00
_cell.angle_gamma   90.00
#
_symmetry.space_group_name_H-M   'P 1'
#
loop_
_entity.id
_entity.type
_entity.pdbx_description
1 polymer ?
#
loop_
_entity_poly.entity_id
_entity_poly.type
_entity_poly.pdbx_seq_one_letter_code
_entity_poly.pdbx_strand_id
1 'polypeptide(L)'
;IVLTNIQNQQRNRYMALIDTGCTRCIINQRLVESLQIQTETLPIPMKFEQVDGSLLGGQPATLVTAPVQLEIGTHWEKLRFIVIPDMREDMILDLAWLDRWKP
;
A
#
# COMPACT_ATOMS: atom_id res chain seq x y z
N ILE A 1 11.78 2.19 -1.52
CA ILE A 1 11.35 1.00 -0.74
C ILE A 1 11.50 -0.23 -1.61
N VAL A 2 11.91 -1.37 -1.05
CA VAL A 2 11.82 -2.65 -1.77
C VAL A 2 10.60 -3.41 -1.27
N LEU A 3 9.72 -3.82 -2.19
CA LEU A 3 8.63 -4.74 -1.89
C LEU A 3 8.98 -6.11 -2.43
N THR A 4 8.73 -7.14 -1.62
CA THR A 4 8.91 -8.55 -1.98
C THR A 4 7.59 -9.28 -1.78
N ASN A 5 7.08 -9.89 -2.85
CA ASN A 5 5.98 -10.83 -2.75
C ASN A 5 6.53 -12.13 -2.13
N ILE A 6 6.01 -12.47 -0.94
CA ILE A 6 6.53 -13.58 -0.12
C ILE A 6 6.20 -14.94 -0.77
N GLN A 7 5.17 -15.00 -1.62
CA GLN A 7 4.71 -16.27 -2.23
C GLN A 7 5.57 -16.69 -3.43
N ASN A 8 5.99 -15.73 -4.27
CA ASN A 8 6.76 -16.01 -5.49
C ASN A 8 8.20 -15.44 -5.45
N GLN A 9 8.59 -14.77 -4.35
CA GLN A 9 9.90 -14.14 -4.14
C GLN A 9 10.26 -13.04 -5.15
N GLN A 10 9.31 -12.61 -6.00
CA GLN A 10 9.51 -11.47 -6.86
C GLN A 10 9.63 -10.22 -6.00
N ARG A 11 10.62 -9.39 -6.34
CA ARG A 11 10.88 -8.16 -5.63
C ARG A 11 11.26 -7.05 -6.58
N ASN A 12 10.87 -5.84 -6.24
CA ASN A 12 11.24 -4.65 -7.01
C ASN A 12 11.27 -3.41 -6.12
N ARG A 13 11.95 -2.36 -6.60
CA ARG A 13 12.09 -1.09 -5.89
C ARG A 13 11.06 -0.09 -6.38
N TYR A 14 10.39 0.53 -5.43
CA TYR A 14 9.33 1.52 -5.66
C TYR A 14 9.55 2.77 -4.83
N MET A 15 8.91 3.85 -5.26
CA MET A 15 8.79 5.06 -4.45
C MET A 15 7.66 4.88 -3.44
N ALA A 16 7.75 5.61 -2.33
CA ALA A 16 6.66 5.67 -1.36
C ALA A 16 6.53 7.09 -0.89
N LEU A 17 5.29 7.57 -0.84
CA LEU A 17 4.95 8.78 -0.13
C LEU A 17 4.74 8.43 1.35
N ILE A 18 5.34 9.20 2.24
CA ILE A 18 5.00 9.13 3.66
C ILE A 18 3.93 10.18 3.88
N ASP A 19 2.74 9.76 4.30
CA ASP A 19 1.61 10.65 4.54
C ASP A 19 0.98 10.37 5.90
N THR A 20 1.11 11.35 6.79
CA THR A 20 0.57 11.26 8.14
C THR A 20 -0.94 11.47 8.20
N GLY A 21 -1.55 12.02 7.15
CA GLY A 21 -2.98 12.13 7.00
C GLY A 21 -3.65 10.87 6.49
N CYS A 22 -2.87 9.88 6.04
CA CYS A 22 -3.42 8.63 5.52
C CYS A 22 -3.73 7.65 6.67
N THR A 23 -4.96 7.16 6.72
CA THR A 23 -5.43 6.27 7.80
C THR A 23 -4.83 4.86 7.73
N ARG A 24 -4.43 4.40 6.54
CA ARG A 24 -3.84 3.07 6.31
C ARG A 24 -2.80 3.11 5.19
N CYS A 25 -1.78 2.26 5.27
CA CYS A 25 -0.89 2.00 4.13
C CYS A 25 -1.68 1.54 2.89
N ILE A 26 -1.44 2.21 1.76
CA ILE A 26 -2.12 1.95 0.48
C ILE A 26 -1.13 1.73 -0.65
N ILE A 27 -1.52 0.94 -1.65
CA ILE A 27 -0.68 0.58 -2.80
C ILE A 27 -1.48 0.72 -4.10
N ASN A 28 -0.80 1.11 -5.16
CA ASN A 28 -1.39 1.18 -6.49
C ASN A 28 -1.62 -0.23 -7.05
N GLN A 29 -2.81 -0.47 -7.62
CA GLN A 29 -3.18 -1.73 -8.30
C GLN A 29 -2.11 -2.21 -9.29
N ARG A 30 -1.48 -1.30 -10.07
CA ARG A 30 -0.45 -1.68 -11.05
C ARG A 30 0.76 -2.36 -10.42
N LEU A 31 1.11 -2.01 -9.17
CA LEU A 31 2.21 -2.64 -8.44
C LEU A 31 1.84 -4.04 -7.97
N VAL A 32 0.61 -4.21 -7.47
CA VAL A 32 0.05 -5.50 -7.07
C VAL A 32 0.12 -6.49 -8.23
N GLU A 33 -0.31 -6.05 -9.41
CA GLU A 33 -0.26 -6.84 -10.65
C GLU A 33 1.18 -7.17 -11.07
N SER A 34 2.07 -6.17 -11.07
CA SER A 34 3.47 -6.35 -11.48
C SER A 34 4.24 -7.34 -10.62
N LEU A 35 3.94 -7.40 -9.31
CA LEU A 35 4.54 -8.33 -8.36
C LEU A 35 3.73 -9.62 -8.21
N GLN A 36 2.59 -9.73 -8.90
CA GLN A 36 1.64 -10.84 -8.82
C GLN A 36 1.20 -11.13 -7.37
N ILE A 37 0.97 -10.07 -6.59
CA ILE A 37 0.55 -10.17 -5.18
C ILE A 37 -0.91 -10.61 -5.13
N GLN A 38 -1.21 -11.65 -4.36
CA GLN A 38 -2.58 -12.06 -4.10
C GLN A 38 -3.34 -10.98 -3.31
N THR A 39 -4.63 -10.84 -3.61
CA THR A 39 -5.53 -9.91 -2.94
C THR A 39 -6.76 -10.62 -2.38
N GLU A 40 -7.30 -10.06 -1.31
CA GLU A 40 -8.55 -10.47 -0.69
C GLU A 40 -9.54 -9.30 -0.76
N THR A 41 -10.83 -9.62 -0.85
CA THR A 41 -11.90 -8.60 -0.80
C THR A 41 -12.04 -8.07 0.63
N LEU A 42 -12.12 -6.75 0.77
CA LEU A 42 -12.47 -6.11 2.03
C LEU A 42 -13.93 -6.42 2.39
N PRO A 43 -14.24 -6.79 3.65
CA PRO A 43 -15.62 -7.02 4.08
C PRO A 43 -16.52 -5.78 3.90
N ILE A 44 -15.92 -4.59 4.00
CA ILE A 44 -16.60 -3.31 3.82
C ILE A 44 -15.70 -2.43 2.93
N PRO A 45 -16.20 -1.91 1.80
CA PRO A 45 -15.45 -0.98 0.96
C PRO A 45 -15.01 0.27 1.75
N MET A 46 -13.78 0.73 1.52
CA MET A 46 -13.19 1.87 2.22
C MET A 46 -13.04 3.07 1.28
N LYS A 47 -13.48 4.24 1.73
CA LYS A 47 -13.28 5.49 0.99
C LYS A 47 -11.98 6.15 1.43
N PHE A 48 -11.18 6.60 0.47
CA PHE A 48 -10.01 7.43 0.68
C PHE A 48 -10.30 8.78 0.04
N GLU A 49 -10.66 9.75 0.87
CA GLU A 49 -11.02 11.10 0.43
C GLU A 49 -9.78 12.00 0.42
N GLN A 50 -9.62 12.76 -0.66
CA GLN A 50 -8.60 13.77 -0.80
C GLN A 50 -9.06 15.10 -0.18
N VAL A 51 -8.15 16.07 -0.05
CA VAL A 51 -8.42 17.38 0.57
C VAL A 51 -9.56 18.13 -0.13
N ASP A 52 -9.75 17.93 -1.44
CA ASP A 52 -10.83 18.52 -2.22
C ASP A 52 -12.16 17.74 -2.14
N GLY A 53 -12.21 16.67 -1.34
CA GLY A 53 -13.37 15.78 -1.18
C GLY A 53 -13.52 14.73 -2.28
N SER A 54 -12.65 14.71 -3.29
CA SER A 54 -12.65 13.67 -4.31
C SER A 54 -12.13 12.33 -3.75
N LEU A 55 -12.52 11.22 -4.38
CA LEU A 55 -12.03 9.89 -3.99
C LEU A 55 -10.71 9.59 -4.70
N LEU A 56 -9.68 9.25 -3.92
CA LEU A 56 -8.44 8.67 -4.45
C LEU A 56 -8.76 7.34 -5.14
N GLY A 57 -8.32 7.16 -6.39
CA GLY A 57 -8.72 5.99 -7.20
C GLY A 57 -10.08 6.13 -7.88
N GLY A 58 -10.78 7.26 -7.71
CA GLY A 58 -12.10 7.55 -8.28
C GLY A 58 -13.26 6.73 -7.70
N GLN A 59 -12.97 5.76 -6.83
CA GLN A 59 -13.93 4.82 -6.28
C GLN A 59 -13.48 4.26 -4.93
N PRO A 60 -14.40 3.75 -4.09
CA PRO A 60 -14.02 3.08 -2.85
C PRO A 60 -13.10 1.88 -3.10
N ALA A 61 -12.08 1.73 -2.26
CA ALA A 61 -11.20 0.58 -2.25
C ALA A 61 -11.96 -0.66 -1.76
N THR A 62 -11.83 -1.76 -2.49
CA THR A 62 -12.51 -3.03 -2.21
C THR A 62 -11.56 -4.18 -1.97
N LEU A 63 -10.26 -3.98 -2.14
CA LEU A 63 -9.23 -5.02 -2.07
C LEU A 63 -8.15 -4.67 -1.05
N VAL A 64 -7.59 -5.71 -0.45
CA VAL A 64 -6.41 -5.65 0.42
C VAL A 64 -5.43 -6.74 -0.01
N THR A 65 -4.14 -6.44 0.00
CA THR A 65 -3.13 -7.44 -0.34
C THR A 65 -3.03 -8.54 0.73
N ALA A 66 -2.56 -9.72 0.32
CA ALA A 66 -1.88 -10.63 1.22
C ALA A 66 -0.64 -9.94 1.84
N PRO A 67 -0.05 -10.47 2.93
CA PRO A 67 1.16 -9.88 3.50
C PRO A 67 2.31 -9.78 2.50
N VAL A 68 2.87 -8.58 2.35
CA VAL A 68 4.02 -8.25 1.51
C VAL A 68 5.18 -7.87 2.43
N GLN A 69 6.41 -8.29 2.08
CA GLN A 69 7.59 -7.84 2.81
C GLN A 69 8.05 -6.49 2.24
N LEU A 70 8.20 -5.51 3.12
CA LEU A 70 8.67 -4.17 2.84
C LEU A 70 10.05 -3.97 3.48
N GLU A 71 10.99 -3.41 2.74
CA GLU A 71 12.34 -3.09 3.21
C GLU A 71 12.67 -1.60 2.98
N ILE A 72 13.16 -0.93 4.04
CA ILE A 72 13.71 0.43 4.01
C ILE A 72 15.04 0.44 4.77
N GLY A 73 16.15 0.69 4.07
CA GLY A 73 17.47 0.62 4.69
C GLY A 73 17.73 -0.77 5.27
N THR A 74 18.01 -0.84 6.58
CA THR A 74 18.19 -2.10 7.32
C THR A 74 16.91 -2.62 7.97
N HIS A 75 15.83 -1.85 7.94
CA HIS A 75 14.55 -2.22 8.53
C HIS A 75 13.69 -2.99 7.52
N TRP A 76 12.96 -4.00 8.02
CA TRP A 76 12.02 -4.79 7.23
C TRP A 76 10.75 -5.10 8.01
N GLU A 77 9.62 -5.18 7.32
CA GLU A 77 8.31 -5.46 7.90
C GLU A 77 7.45 -6.31 6.98
N LYS A 78 6.45 -7.02 7.54
CA LYS A 78 5.38 -7.66 6.77
C LYS A 78 4.09 -6.85 6.93
N LEU A 79 3.61 -6.29 5.84
CA LEU A 79 2.45 -5.39 5.84
C LEU A 79 1.39 -5.85 4.84
N ARG A 80 0.15 -5.44 5.09
CA ARG A 80 -0.95 -5.52 4.12
C ARG A 80 -1.27 -4.11 3.67
N PHE A 81 -1.51 -3.94 2.38
CA PHE A 81 -1.87 -2.65 1.80
C PHE A 81 -3.31 -2.67 1.31
N ILE A 82 -4.03 -1.57 1.51
CA ILE A 82 -5.29 -1.37 0.81
C ILE A 82 -4.97 -1.02 -0.64
N VAL A 83 -5.66 -1.67 -1.59
CA VAL A 83 -5.35 -1.50 -3.01
C VAL A 83 -6.21 -0.38 -3.58
N ILE A 84 -5.55 0.61 -4.18
CA ILE A 84 -6.19 1.75 -4.84
C ILE A 84 -6.08 1.55 -6.36
N PRO A 85 -7.22 1.57 -7.09
CA PRO A 85 -7.23 1.30 -8.53
C PRO A 85 -6.37 2.26 -9.35
N ASP A 86 -6.50 3.56 -9.10
CA ASP A 86 -5.85 4.60 -9.90
C ASP A 86 -5.34 5.75 -9.02
N MET A 87 -4.10 5.62 -8.55
CA MET A 87 -3.41 6.69 -7.82
C MET A 87 -2.08 7.00 -8.48
N ARG A 88 -1.58 8.22 -8.34
CA ARG A 88 -0.32 8.64 -8.96
C ARG A 88 0.88 7.93 -8.31
N GLU A 89 0.86 7.87 -6.99
CA GLU A 89 1.94 7.30 -6.19
C GLU A 89 2.01 5.78 -6.37
N ASP A 90 3.20 5.21 -6.20
CA ASP A 90 3.39 3.75 -6.14
C ASP A 90 2.71 3.17 -4.88
N MET A 91 3.01 3.77 -3.73
CA MET A 91 2.40 3.45 -2.44
C MET A 91 2.44 4.67 -1.52
N ILE A 92 1.55 4.67 -0.54
CA ILE A 92 1.55 5.63 0.56
C ILE A 92 1.66 4.85 1.87
N LEU A 93 2.62 5.23 2.72
CA LEU A 93 2.80 4.67 4.06
C LEU A 93 2.17 5.59 5.10
N ASP A 94 1.37 5.00 6.00
CA ASP A 94 0.70 5.74 7.08
C ASP A 94 1.65 6.11 8.24
N LEU A 95 1.20 7.08 9.06
CA LEU A 95 1.92 7.48 10.28
C LEU A 95 2.02 6.35 11.30
N ALA A 96 1.02 5.45 11.39
CA ALA A 96 1.05 4.37 12.37
C ALA A 96 2.24 3.42 12.15
N TRP A 97 2.62 3.20 10.89
CA TRP A 97 3.83 2.50 10.52
C TRP A 97 5.09 3.30 10.89
N LEU A 98 5.12 4.60 10.59
CA LEU A 98 6.28 5.45 10.86
C LEU A 98 6.55 5.64 12.37
N ASP A 99 5.51 5.95 13.15
CA ASP A 99 5.59 6.19 14.60
C ASP A 99 6.02 4.94 15.36
N ARG A 100 5.59 3.77 14.88
CA ARG A 100 5.95 2.48 15.49
C ARG A 100 7.43 2.17 15.32
N TRP A 101 8.01 2.49 14.16
CA TRP A 101 9.32 1.95 13.79
C TRP A 101 10.46 2.95 13.77
N LYS A 102 10.19 4.25 13.53
CA LYS A 102 11.21 5.31 13.37
C LYS A 102 12.45 4.84 12.58
N PRO A 103 12.25 4.24 11.39
CA PRO A 103 13.29 3.52 10.67
C PRO A 103 14.35 4.44 10.04
#